data_AF-A0A1I5QL04-F1
#
_entry.id   AF-A0A1I5QL04-F1
#
_cell.length_a   1.000
_cell.length_b   1.000
_cell.length_c   1.000
_cell.angle_alpha   90.00
_cell.angle_beta   90.00
_cell.angle_gamma   90.00
#
_symmetry.space_group_name_H-M   'P 1'
#
loop_
_entity.id
_entity.type
_entity.pdbx_description
1 polymer ?
#
loop_
_entity_poly.entity_id
_entity_poly.type
_entity_poly.pdbx_seq_one_letter_code
_entity_poly.pdbx_strand_id
1 'polypeptide(L)'
;MKHKRATRGAALVGLAVALGSAASLGHAQTITWDPAKSNLGIGTGTGITGVTGTNNQAMGTGTGNNVSTKYNLAIGDGAGVNVSGDNANQAIGYQAGNNVVGGWNQSFGRSAGDNVTGNHNNATGFHAGSGVTGSDNNSTGTNAGMAVAGSNNNAIGNGAGNAVTGSENTGIGTNAGSHVTGSSDISLGNGAGNNVSTNWNLAIGEGAGTNVSGKNANQAIGYYAGTDVVGGWNQTMGRSAGENVTGDYNNSTGYAAGQFVTGNRNDATGSNAGQHVTGSDNEAYGTSAGGNVTGNGNQAYGNGAGRDVSGSNNISTGEGAGGGVKGSGNQASGQMAGAQVSGNNNLSMGQGAGGGVQGNRNQAFGATAGQGVTGNDNTAQGNGAGAHVSGNANIAIGNDAGVYVNANQTLSIGASARANADNAMAIGSGAQAQADGGIALGANAVVQHANSVALGAGSVTTRGAQTNYVATGMAGLQSSAGEVALGNRQLTGVAPGSAPTDATNVGQVQGMVQNGVATANAYTDTVAAQGLPFGKAYTDLTAARLQNQMDENSRRAFAGIAGVAAMEAAPLVPGKVSYAVGLGNFRSESAMGGSLRRTSEDGRYSVTLGVGVSSSGAVSRVAFTGVFD
;
A
#
# COMPACT_ATOMS: atom_id res chain seq x y z
N MET A 1 37.97 -47.72 105.30
CA MET A 1 38.13 -46.43 106.02
C MET A 1 37.14 -45.43 105.47
N LYS A 2 36.29 -44.90 106.35
CA LYS A 2 35.28 -43.84 106.11
C LYS A 2 35.98 -42.47 106.13
N HIS A 3 35.71 -41.60 105.16
CA HIS A 3 35.76 -40.14 105.36
C HIS A 3 34.69 -39.51 104.43
N LYS A 4 33.45 -39.35 104.92
CA LYS A 4 32.87 -38.15 105.57
C LYS A 4 32.88 -36.89 104.68
N ARG A 5 31.67 -36.58 104.21
CA ARG A 5 31.19 -35.33 103.61
C ARG A 5 31.69 -34.08 104.32
N ALA A 6 32.00 -33.04 103.55
CA ALA A 6 31.92 -31.65 103.97
C ALA A 6 30.94 -30.91 103.06
N THR A 7 29.83 -30.48 103.66
CA THR A 7 28.82 -29.56 103.15
C THR A 7 29.45 -28.18 102.86
N ARG A 8 29.37 -27.70 101.62
CA ARG A 8 29.54 -26.27 101.32
C ARG A 8 28.17 -25.60 101.35
N GLY A 9 27.91 -24.87 102.43
CA GLY A 9 26.84 -23.87 102.48
C GLY A 9 27.28 -22.65 101.68
N ALA A 10 26.46 -22.23 100.71
CA ALA A 10 26.62 -20.95 100.03
C ALA A 10 26.18 -19.84 100.99
N ALA A 11 27.10 -18.97 101.36
CA ALA A 11 26.82 -17.78 102.14
C ALA A 11 26.11 -16.75 101.26
N LEU A 12 24.91 -16.32 101.69
CA LEU A 12 24.23 -15.12 101.23
C LEU A 12 25.09 -13.89 101.58
N VAL A 13 25.41 -13.08 100.58
CA VAL A 13 25.73 -11.66 100.77
C VAL A 13 24.86 -10.89 99.77
N GLY A 14 23.65 -10.51 100.21
CA GLY A 14 22.87 -9.46 99.56
C GLY A 14 23.42 -8.12 100.00
N LEU A 15 24.47 -7.64 99.34
CA LEU A 15 24.97 -6.28 99.52
C LEU A 15 24.11 -5.34 98.66
N ALA A 16 23.15 -4.65 99.27
CA ALA A 16 22.55 -3.47 98.65
C ALA A 16 23.62 -2.37 98.62
N VAL A 17 24.29 -2.20 97.49
CA VAL A 17 25.23 -1.10 97.26
C VAL A 17 24.42 0.19 97.09
N ALA A 18 24.28 0.94 98.17
CA ALA A 18 23.89 2.34 98.12
C ALA A 18 25.13 3.18 97.78
N LEU A 19 25.27 3.59 96.52
CA LEU A 19 26.21 4.65 96.13
C LEU A 19 25.52 6.00 96.34
N GLY A 20 25.71 6.61 97.50
CA GLY A 20 25.26 7.97 97.78
C GLY A 20 25.53 8.38 99.22
N SER A 21 26.51 9.26 99.43
CA SER A 21 26.71 9.97 100.69
C SER A 21 25.45 10.72 101.10
N ALA A 22 25.04 10.53 102.36
CA ALA A 22 23.80 11.05 102.93
C ALA A 22 23.64 12.58 102.77
N ALA A 23 22.61 13.01 102.02
CA ALA A 23 21.79 14.21 102.28
C ALA A 23 20.74 14.44 101.15
N SER A 24 19.80 13.50 101.01
CA SER A 24 18.40 13.73 100.60
C SER A 24 17.74 12.35 100.47
N LEU A 25 16.80 12.03 101.36
CA LEU A 25 16.00 10.80 101.30
C LEU A 25 14.98 10.90 100.14
N GLY A 26 15.49 10.89 98.91
CA GLY A 26 14.71 10.54 97.73
C GLY A 26 14.66 9.03 97.62
N HIS A 27 13.46 8.45 97.82
CA HIS A 27 13.06 7.06 97.56
C HIS A 27 14.19 6.08 97.15
N ALA A 28 14.68 5.29 98.12
CA ALA A 28 15.56 4.17 97.82
C ALA A 28 14.90 3.24 96.80
N GLN A 29 15.62 2.93 95.71
CA GLN A 29 15.14 2.00 94.69
C GLN A 29 14.98 0.60 95.31
N THR A 30 13.81 -0.02 95.11
CA THR A 30 13.54 -1.37 95.63
C THR A 30 14.34 -2.39 94.83
N ILE A 31 15.05 -3.32 95.48
CA ILE A 31 15.70 -4.46 94.81
C ILE A 31 15.02 -5.73 95.30
N THR A 32 14.47 -6.51 94.37
CA THR A 32 13.91 -7.83 94.64
C THR A 32 14.82 -8.89 94.03
N TRP A 33 15.29 -9.83 94.83
CA TRP A 33 16.14 -10.92 94.38
C TRP A 33 15.58 -12.26 94.87
N ASP A 34 15.23 -13.15 93.94
CA ASP A 34 14.89 -14.54 94.23
C ASP A 34 16.08 -15.43 93.85
N PRO A 35 16.96 -15.79 94.82
CA PRO A 35 18.13 -16.61 94.55
C PRO A 35 17.78 -18.03 94.08
N ALA A 36 16.62 -18.58 94.46
CA ALA A 36 16.24 -19.94 94.08
C ALA A 36 15.85 -20.02 92.61
N LYS A 37 15.21 -18.97 92.08
CA LYS A 37 14.90 -18.84 90.65
C LYS A 37 15.95 -18.06 89.86
N SER A 38 16.94 -17.48 90.54
CA SER A 38 17.92 -16.54 89.95
C SER A 38 17.26 -15.34 89.25
N ASN A 39 16.18 -14.80 89.80
CA ASN A 39 15.47 -13.65 89.25
C ASN A 39 15.87 -12.36 89.97
N LEU A 40 16.21 -11.31 89.20
CA LEU A 40 16.58 -9.99 89.69
C LEU A 40 15.57 -8.94 89.22
N GLY A 41 15.00 -8.18 90.15
CA GLY A 41 14.14 -7.03 89.90
C GLY A 41 14.68 -5.77 90.57
N ILE A 42 14.72 -4.65 89.86
CA ILE A 42 15.15 -3.34 90.39
C ILE A 42 14.08 -2.29 90.07
N GLY A 43 13.60 -1.57 91.08
CA GLY A 43 12.56 -0.55 90.99
C GLY A 43 11.19 -1.01 91.53
N THR A 44 10.24 -0.09 91.56
CA THR A 44 8.96 -0.27 92.26
C THR A 44 8.08 -1.31 91.57
N GLY A 45 7.70 -2.38 92.28
CA GLY A 45 6.76 -3.39 91.76
C GLY A 45 7.35 -4.28 90.66
N THR A 46 8.67 -4.36 90.54
CA THR A 46 9.36 -5.03 89.42
C THR A 46 9.67 -6.49 89.71
N GLY A 47 9.23 -7.38 88.82
CA GLY A 47 9.52 -8.82 88.85
C GLY A 47 8.95 -9.55 90.06
N ILE A 48 7.92 -9.01 90.71
CA ILE A 48 7.38 -9.55 91.98
C ILE A 48 6.05 -10.30 91.79
N THR A 49 5.24 -9.87 90.82
CA THR A 49 3.88 -10.39 90.63
C THR A 49 3.87 -11.43 89.52
N GLY A 50 3.38 -12.64 89.80
CA GLY A 50 3.12 -13.66 88.78
C GLY A 50 4.38 -14.23 88.09
N VAL A 51 5.57 -14.09 88.67
CA VAL A 51 6.82 -14.58 88.07
C VAL A 51 7.08 -16.05 88.46
N THR A 52 6.82 -16.97 87.53
CA THR A 52 7.10 -18.42 87.70
C THR A 52 8.34 -18.88 86.96
N GLY A 53 8.83 -18.09 85.99
CA GLY A 53 10.06 -18.36 85.24
C GLY A 53 11.34 -18.17 86.05
N THR A 54 12.48 -18.55 85.48
CA THR A 54 13.81 -18.49 86.12
C THR A 54 14.81 -17.68 85.29
N ASN A 55 15.87 -17.17 85.94
CA ASN A 55 16.95 -16.42 85.30
C ASN A 55 16.49 -15.12 84.60
N ASN A 56 15.47 -14.44 85.13
CA ASN A 56 14.93 -13.21 84.56
C ASN A 56 15.55 -11.96 85.22
N GLN A 57 15.82 -10.93 84.42
CA GLN A 57 16.35 -9.63 84.87
C GLN A 57 15.37 -8.52 84.48
N ALA A 58 14.92 -7.73 85.46
CA ALA A 58 13.94 -6.68 85.26
C ALA A 58 14.36 -5.37 85.96
N MET A 59 14.22 -4.22 85.30
CA MET A 59 14.55 -2.90 85.85
C MET A 59 13.51 -1.83 85.44
N GLY A 60 12.89 -1.14 86.38
CA GLY A 60 11.88 -0.11 86.11
C GLY A 60 10.73 -0.11 87.12
N THR A 61 9.58 0.43 86.74
CA THR A 61 8.33 0.36 87.51
C THR A 61 7.41 -0.69 86.88
N GLY A 62 6.92 -1.65 87.66
CA GLY A 62 5.98 -2.68 87.19
C GLY A 62 6.53 -3.64 86.12
N THR A 63 7.83 -3.58 85.84
CA THR A 63 8.54 -4.29 84.77
C THR A 63 8.63 -5.79 85.08
N GLY A 64 8.56 -6.65 84.05
CA GLY A 64 8.84 -8.09 84.18
C GLY A 64 7.85 -8.86 85.07
N ASN A 65 6.61 -8.37 85.23
CA ASN A 65 5.55 -9.07 85.94
C ASN A 65 4.80 -10.06 85.03
N ASN A 66 4.21 -11.10 85.62
CA ASN A 66 3.51 -12.18 84.91
C ASN A 66 4.39 -12.87 83.86
N VAL A 67 5.64 -13.19 84.23
CA VAL A 67 6.63 -13.84 83.36
C VAL A 67 6.76 -15.31 83.74
N SER A 68 6.31 -16.21 82.85
CA SER A 68 6.42 -17.66 83.06
C SER A 68 7.66 -18.29 82.41
N THR A 69 8.37 -17.54 81.58
CA THR A 69 9.50 -18.01 80.76
C THR A 69 10.85 -17.66 81.37
N LYS A 70 11.94 -18.17 80.79
CA LYS A 70 13.30 -18.06 81.33
C LYS A 70 14.18 -17.10 80.53
N TYR A 71 15.26 -16.63 81.16
CA TYR A 71 16.33 -15.84 80.53
C TYR A 71 15.87 -14.52 79.89
N ASN A 72 14.82 -13.90 80.43
CA ASN A 72 14.30 -12.64 79.90
C ASN A 72 15.04 -11.43 80.48
N LEU A 73 15.16 -10.38 79.66
CA LEU A 73 15.63 -9.06 80.07
C LEU A 73 14.52 -8.03 79.84
N ALA A 74 14.14 -7.28 80.86
CA ALA A 74 13.13 -6.23 80.77
C ALA A 74 13.63 -4.93 81.43
N ILE A 75 13.69 -3.82 80.69
CA ILE A 75 14.17 -2.52 81.19
C ILE A 75 13.21 -1.42 80.73
N GLY A 76 12.62 -0.68 81.66
CA GLY A 76 11.69 0.41 81.38
C GLY A 76 10.33 0.21 82.03
N ASP A 77 9.62 1.31 82.27
CA ASP A 77 8.31 1.30 82.92
C ASP A 77 7.31 0.42 82.16
N GLY A 78 6.79 -0.58 82.86
CA GLY A 78 5.86 -1.57 82.34
C GLY A 78 6.39 -2.42 81.18
N ALA A 79 7.71 -2.56 80.99
CA ALA A 79 8.28 -3.42 79.95
C ALA A 79 8.25 -4.91 80.33
N GLY A 80 8.13 -5.79 79.33
CA GLY A 80 8.19 -7.25 79.52
C GLY A 80 7.11 -7.81 80.44
N VAL A 81 5.92 -7.20 80.46
CA VAL A 81 4.77 -7.66 81.26
C VAL A 81 3.97 -8.70 80.46
N ASN A 82 3.48 -9.74 81.13
CA ASN A 82 2.72 -10.85 80.53
C ASN A 82 3.53 -11.59 79.44
N VAL A 83 4.67 -12.17 79.82
CA VAL A 83 5.54 -12.93 78.91
C VAL A 83 5.41 -14.43 79.19
N SER A 84 4.96 -15.18 78.18
CA SER A 84 4.69 -16.62 78.23
C SER A 84 5.20 -17.32 76.95
N GLY A 85 5.10 -18.66 76.88
CA GLY A 85 5.62 -19.44 75.75
C GLY A 85 7.10 -19.79 75.91
N ASP A 86 7.91 -19.41 74.91
CA ASP A 86 9.34 -19.73 74.86
C ASP A 86 10.23 -18.68 75.57
N ASN A 87 11.52 -18.99 75.70
CA ASN A 87 12.46 -18.27 76.56
C ASN A 87 13.18 -17.11 75.82
N ALA A 88 13.99 -16.37 76.56
CA ALA A 88 14.99 -15.43 76.06
C ALA A 88 14.43 -14.20 75.32
N ASN A 89 13.38 -13.57 75.86
CA ASN A 89 12.87 -12.31 75.33
C ASN A 89 13.62 -11.10 75.93
N GLN A 90 13.87 -10.08 75.11
CA GLN A 90 14.49 -8.82 75.50
C GLN A 90 13.53 -7.66 75.25
N ALA A 91 13.25 -6.86 76.26
CA ALA A 91 12.33 -5.73 76.20
C ALA A 91 12.97 -4.49 76.86
N ILE A 92 13.27 -3.47 76.08
CA ILE A 92 13.92 -2.23 76.56
C ILE A 92 13.13 -1.03 76.06
N GLY A 93 12.47 -0.30 76.96
CA GLY A 93 11.67 0.89 76.65
C GLY A 93 10.34 0.90 77.41
N TYR A 94 9.67 2.05 77.43
CA TYR A 94 8.32 2.17 78.03
C TYR A 94 7.35 1.20 77.34
N GLN A 95 6.77 0.26 78.10
CA GLN A 95 5.82 -0.75 77.60
C GLN A 95 6.35 -1.63 76.45
N ALA A 96 7.67 -1.77 76.29
CA ALA A 96 8.25 -2.64 75.28
C ALA A 96 7.99 -4.13 75.62
N GLY A 97 7.78 -4.98 74.62
CA GLY A 97 7.69 -6.43 74.78
C GLY A 97 6.58 -6.88 75.73
N ASN A 98 5.45 -6.18 75.74
CA ASN A 98 4.28 -6.57 76.54
C ASN A 98 3.43 -7.61 75.82
N ASN A 99 2.74 -8.46 76.59
CA ASN A 99 1.84 -9.49 76.08
C ASN A 99 2.52 -10.39 75.03
N VAL A 100 3.70 -10.91 75.37
CA VAL A 100 4.49 -11.76 74.47
C VAL A 100 4.16 -13.23 74.73
N VAL A 101 3.81 -13.96 73.67
CA VAL A 101 3.62 -15.42 73.65
C VAL A 101 4.61 -16.00 72.66
N GLY A 102 5.80 -16.38 73.14
CA GLY A 102 6.91 -16.84 72.30
C GLY A 102 8.27 -16.50 72.91
N GLY A 103 9.34 -16.76 72.17
CA GLY A 103 10.71 -16.67 72.62
C GLY A 103 11.64 -16.01 71.63
N TRP A 104 12.82 -15.62 72.12
CA TRP A 104 13.87 -14.97 71.33
C TRP A 104 13.45 -13.65 70.68
N ASN A 105 12.40 -13.00 71.19
CA ASN A 105 11.94 -11.71 70.67
C ASN A 105 12.78 -10.57 71.27
N GLN A 106 13.17 -9.60 70.45
CA GLN A 106 13.95 -8.43 70.84
C GLN A 106 13.12 -7.17 70.59
N SER A 107 12.87 -6.37 71.62
CA SER A 107 12.01 -5.19 71.58
C SER A 107 12.73 -4.00 72.18
N PHE A 108 13.04 -2.99 71.37
CA PHE A 108 13.75 -1.78 71.78
C PHE A 108 12.98 -0.52 71.35
N GLY A 109 12.48 0.25 72.30
CA GLY A 109 11.72 1.47 72.06
C GLY A 109 10.37 1.48 72.76
N ARG A 110 9.70 2.63 72.73
CA ARG A 110 8.39 2.78 73.38
C ARG A 110 7.35 1.93 72.65
N SER A 111 6.72 1.01 73.38
CA SER A 111 5.70 0.07 72.88
C SER A 111 6.17 -0.80 71.70
N ALA A 112 7.50 -0.97 71.53
CA ALA A 112 8.06 -1.89 70.55
C ALA A 112 7.74 -3.34 70.94
N GLY A 113 7.35 -4.18 69.99
CA GLY A 113 7.05 -5.60 70.24
C GLY A 113 5.92 -5.84 71.24
N ASP A 114 4.98 -4.89 71.39
CA ASP A 114 3.78 -5.09 72.20
C ASP A 114 2.76 -5.96 71.47
N ASN A 115 2.18 -6.95 72.15
CA ASN A 115 1.26 -7.96 71.63
C ASN A 115 1.90 -8.83 70.53
N VAL A 116 2.98 -9.54 70.89
CA VAL A 116 3.69 -10.44 69.98
C VAL A 116 3.33 -11.89 70.29
N THR A 117 2.84 -12.64 69.30
CA THR A 117 2.75 -14.10 69.34
C THR A 117 3.70 -14.64 68.27
N GLY A 118 4.69 -15.45 68.66
CA GLY A 118 5.71 -15.96 67.74
C GLY A 118 7.14 -15.77 68.24
N ASN A 119 8.09 -16.30 67.48
CA ASN A 119 9.49 -16.40 67.88
C ASN A 119 10.40 -15.52 67.00
N HIS A 120 11.57 -15.15 67.53
CA HIS A 120 12.65 -14.46 66.81
C HIS A 120 12.25 -13.12 66.14
N ASN A 121 11.25 -12.42 66.69
CA ASN A 121 10.87 -11.11 66.17
C ASN A 121 11.78 -10.02 66.73
N ASN A 122 12.32 -9.16 65.86
CA ASN A 122 13.13 -8.00 66.22
C ASN A 122 12.33 -6.72 65.97
N ALA A 123 12.18 -5.87 66.98
CA ALA A 123 11.39 -4.65 66.94
C ALA A 123 12.20 -3.50 67.54
N THR A 124 12.51 -2.48 66.74
CA THR A 124 13.29 -1.30 67.13
C THR A 124 12.59 -0.01 66.70
N GLY A 125 12.03 0.76 67.63
CA GLY A 125 11.34 2.03 67.34
C GLY A 125 10.05 2.24 68.14
N PHE A 126 9.36 3.36 67.91
CA PHE A 126 8.04 3.59 68.51
C PHE A 126 6.98 2.72 67.83
N HIS A 127 6.30 1.84 68.58
CA HIS A 127 5.33 0.85 68.05
C HIS A 127 5.85 -0.08 66.94
N ALA A 128 7.18 -0.22 66.80
CA ALA A 128 7.76 -1.18 65.87
C ALA A 128 7.35 -2.60 66.27
N GLY A 129 6.98 -3.45 65.31
CA GLY A 129 6.65 -4.85 65.55
C GLY A 129 5.52 -5.09 66.55
N SER A 130 4.61 -4.10 66.73
CA SER A 130 3.47 -4.28 67.63
C SER A 130 2.33 -5.02 66.94
N GLY A 131 1.67 -5.96 67.63
CA GLY A 131 0.58 -6.76 67.08
C GLY A 131 1.05 -7.81 66.08
N VAL A 132 2.23 -8.39 66.29
CA VAL A 132 2.81 -9.43 65.42
C VAL A 132 2.31 -10.79 65.86
N THR A 133 1.80 -11.62 64.94
CA THR A 133 1.43 -13.02 65.23
C THR A 133 2.30 -14.06 64.51
N GLY A 134 3.24 -13.61 63.68
CA GLY A 134 4.20 -14.46 62.98
C GLY A 134 5.57 -14.52 63.66
N SER A 135 6.49 -15.26 63.05
CA SER A 135 7.87 -15.42 63.53
C SER A 135 8.89 -14.81 62.57
N ASP A 136 10.10 -14.61 63.05
CA ASP A 136 11.27 -14.18 62.25
C ASP A 136 11.06 -12.82 61.54
N ASN A 137 10.25 -11.92 62.12
CA ASN A 137 10.02 -10.60 61.55
C ASN A 137 11.02 -9.58 62.10
N ASN A 138 11.54 -8.70 61.23
CA ASN A 138 12.44 -7.61 61.60
C ASN A 138 11.78 -6.26 61.31
N SER A 139 11.59 -5.44 62.33
CA SER A 139 10.86 -4.19 62.29
C SER A 139 11.69 -3.05 62.88
N THR A 140 12.15 -2.12 62.06
CA THR A 140 12.97 -0.98 62.48
C THR A 140 12.37 0.34 61.99
N GLY A 141 11.95 1.20 62.92
CA GLY A 141 11.34 2.50 62.63
C GLY A 141 10.00 2.69 63.34
N THR A 142 9.48 3.92 63.32
CA THR A 142 8.17 4.21 63.89
C THR A 142 7.06 3.48 63.13
N ASN A 143 6.24 2.70 63.83
CA ASN A 143 5.16 1.88 63.27
C ASN A 143 5.59 0.86 62.21
N ALA A 144 6.90 0.57 62.11
CA ALA A 144 7.43 -0.45 61.20
C ALA A 144 6.93 -1.83 61.62
N GLY A 145 6.46 -2.66 60.68
CA GLY A 145 6.00 -4.03 60.97
C GLY A 145 4.88 -4.09 62.02
N MET A 146 4.06 -3.05 62.13
CA MET A 146 2.90 -3.05 63.01
C MET A 146 1.77 -3.87 62.37
N ALA A 147 1.08 -4.71 63.16
CA ALA A 147 0.01 -5.61 62.74
C ALA A 147 0.44 -6.60 61.64
N VAL A 148 1.52 -7.37 61.90
CA VAL A 148 2.05 -8.37 60.97
C VAL A 148 1.60 -9.77 61.36
N ALA A 149 0.84 -10.45 60.50
CA ALA A 149 0.43 -11.83 60.74
C ALA A 149 1.40 -12.87 60.17
N GLY A 150 2.06 -12.54 59.05
CA GLY A 150 3.00 -13.44 58.37
C GLY A 150 4.37 -13.51 59.02
N SER A 151 5.23 -14.37 58.48
CA SER A 151 6.58 -14.62 59.01
C SER A 151 7.67 -14.16 58.03
N ASN A 152 8.91 -14.02 58.52
CA ASN A 152 10.07 -13.65 57.71
C ASN A 152 9.96 -12.28 57.01
N ASN A 153 9.21 -11.33 57.59
CA ASN A 153 9.05 -10.00 56.99
C ASN A 153 10.13 -9.02 57.50
N ASN A 154 10.70 -8.23 56.60
CA ASN A 154 11.66 -7.16 56.89
C ASN A 154 11.01 -5.80 56.64
N ALA A 155 10.86 -4.99 57.67
CA ALA A 155 10.24 -3.66 57.63
C ALA A 155 11.20 -2.61 58.19
N ILE A 156 11.72 -1.72 57.34
CA ILE A 156 12.70 -0.70 57.72
C ILE A 156 12.22 0.67 57.23
N GLY A 157 11.77 1.53 58.15
CA GLY A 157 11.27 2.86 57.84
C GLY A 157 10.00 3.21 58.60
N ASN A 158 9.58 4.48 58.53
CA ASN A 158 8.33 4.91 59.15
C ASN A 158 7.13 4.26 58.45
N GLY A 159 6.35 3.43 59.15
CA GLY A 159 5.19 2.73 58.61
C GLY A 159 5.50 1.63 57.57
N ALA A 160 6.78 1.27 57.38
CA ALA A 160 7.17 0.18 56.49
C ALA A 160 6.55 -1.15 56.97
N GLY A 161 6.08 -2.01 56.07
CA GLY A 161 5.53 -3.32 56.44
C GLY A 161 4.35 -3.27 57.42
N ASN A 162 3.62 -2.15 57.48
CA ASN A 162 2.43 -2.01 58.32
C ASN A 162 1.27 -2.82 57.72
N ALA A 163 0.51 -3.54 58.55
CA ALA A 163 -0.64 -4.35 58.15
C ALA A 163 -0.29 -5.40 57.07
N VAL A 164 0.69 -6.26 57.36
CA VAL A 164 1.16 -7.31 56.44
C VAL A 164 0.67 -8.68 56.89
N THR A 165 -0.12 -9.36 56.06
CA THR A 165 -0.59 -10.73 56.39
C THR A 165 0.22 -11.82 55.72
N GLY A 166 0.89 -11.54 54.60
CA GLY A 166 1.75 -12.50 53.93
C GLY A 166 3.16 -12.57 54.52
N SER A 167 3.95 -13.50 53.99
CA SER A 167 5.28 -13.83 54.50
C SER A 167 6.39 -13.42 53.52
N GLU A 168 7.62 -13.36 54.01
CA GLU A 168 8.83 -13.12 53.20
C GLU A 168 8.86 -11.75 52.49
N ASN A 169 8.12 -10.77 53.00
CA ASN A 169 8.06 -9.45 52.39
C ASN A 169 9.18 -8.55 52.90
N THR A 170 9.74 -7.72 52.02
CA THR A 170 10.76 -6.71 52.37
C THR A 170 10.25 -5.32 52.02
N GLY A 171 9.96 -4.49 53.02
CA GLY A 171 9.60 -3.08 52.90
C GLY A 171 10.68 -2.17 53.46
N ILE A 172 11.29 -1.34 52.62
CA ILE A 172 12.33 -0.38 53.00
C ILE A 172 11.96 1.03 52.51
N GLY A 173 11.72 1.96 53.44
CA GLY A 173 11.28 3.32 53.16
C GLY A 173 9.99 3.69 53.90
N THR A 174 9.58 4.95 53.85
CA THR A 174 8.34 5.39 54.48
C THR A 174 7.14 4.72 53.81
N ASN A 175 6.30 4.02 54.58
CA ASN A 175 5.13 3.28 54.12
C ASN A 175 5.40 2.20 53.05
N ALA A 176 6.66 1.81 52.84
CA ALA A 176 7.02 0.77 51.87
C ALA A 176 6.44 -0.58 52.28
N GLY A 177 5.81 -1.30 51.34
CA GLY A 177 5.23 -2.62 51.57
C GLY A 177 4.16 -2.62 52.67
N SER A 178 3.39 -1.54 52.82
CA SER A 178 2.28 -1.48 53.78
C SER A 178 0.96 -1.94 53.14
N HIS A 179 0.08 -2.54 53.94
CA HIS A 179 -1.17 -3.16 53.50
C HIS A 179 -0.93 -4.28 52.47
N VAL A 180 0.02 -5.17 52.76
CA VAL A 180 0.41 -6.27 51.87
C VAL A 180 -0.21 -7.58 52.36
N THR A 181 -1.06 -8.18 51.54
CA THR A 181 -1.60 -9.53 51.81
C THR A 181 -0.86 -10.64 51.07
N GLY A 182 -0.12 -10.28 50.02
CA GLY A 182 0.78 -11.14 49.27
C GLY A 182 2.08 -11.49 49.99
N SER A 183 2.84 -12.41 49.41
CA SER A 183 4.08 -12.94 49.94
C SER A 183 5.25 -12.81 48.95
N SER A 184 6.46 -12.81 49.51
CA SER A 184 7.72 -12.71 48.79
C SER A 184 7.82 -11.44 47.92
N ASP A 185 7.26 -10.32 48.40
CA ASP A 185 7.30 -9.02 47.73
C ASP A 185 8.49 -8.18 48.20
N ILE A 186 9.08 -7.39 47.29
CA ILE A 186 10.17 -6.46 47.59
C ILE A 186 9.70 -5.04 47.26
N SER A 187 9.72 -4.17 48.26
CA SER A 187 9.26 -2.77 48.20
C SER A 187 10.34 -1.83 48.73
N LEU A 188 10.92 -1.01 47.86
CA LEU A 188 12.00 -0.08 48.18
C LEU A 188 11.66 1.34 47.71
N GLY A 189 11.37 2.23 48.65
CA GLY A 189 11.02 3.63 48.35
C GLY A 189 9.84 4.14 49.18
N ASN A 190 9.59 5.45 49.14
CA ASN A 190 8.44 6.04 49.83
C ASN A 190 7.14 5.56 49.16
N GLY A 191 6.29 4.85 49.90
CA GLY A 191 5.01 4.31 49.41
C GLY A 191 5.15 3.16 48.39
N ALA A 192 6.36 2.67 48.12
CA ALA A 192 6.56 1.56 47.19
C ALA A 192 5.80 0.30 47.66
N GLY A 193 5.12 -0.40 46.75
CA GLY A 193 4.39 -1.63 47.06
C GLY A 193 3.31 -1.46 48.13
N ASN A 194 2.71 -0.28 48.26
CA ASN A 194 1.57 -0.08 49.15
C ASN A 194 0.30 -0.70 48.54
N ASN A 195 -0.51 -1.36 49.37
CA ASN A 195 -1.77 -1.99 48.98
C ASN A 195 -1.59 -3.05 47.88
N VAL A 196 -0.86 -4.12 48.22
CA VAL A 196 -0.53 -5.22 47.30
C VAL A 196 -1.18 -6.52 47.78
N SER A 197 -1.91 -7.19 46.89
CA SER A 197 -2.62 -8.44 47.21
C SER A 197 -2.10 -9.68 46.49
N THR A 198 -1.02 -9.53 45.72
CA THR A 198 -0.43 -10.58 44.88
C THR A 198 0.99 -10.89 45.34
N ASN A 199 1.59 -11.97 44.83
CA ASN A 199 2.91 -12.44 45.27
C ASN A 199 4.02 -12.09 44.27
N TRP A 200 5.28 -12.21 44.74
CA TRP A 200 6.49 -12.09 43.92
C TRP A 200 6.65 -10.76 43.19
N ASN A 201 6.16 -9.67 43.78
CA ASN A 201 6.25 -8.36 43.16
C ASN A 201 7.56 -7.64 43.53
N LEU A 202 8.04 -6.81 42.61
CA LEU A 202 9.18 -5.92 42.81
C LEU A 202 8.76 -4.48 42.59
N ALA A 203 8.84 -3.64 43.61
CA ALA A 203 8.56 -2.21 43.58
C ALA A 203 9.77 -1.41 44.04
N ILE A 204 10.37 -0.62 43.15
CA ILE A 204 11.53 0.23 43.45
C ILE A 204 11.26 1.66 42.97
N GLY A 205 11.22 2.61 43.90
CA GLY A 205 10.96 4.03 43.63
C GLY A 205 9.79 4.57 44.45
N GLU A 206 9.67 5.90 44.53
CA GLU A 206 8.53 6.54 45.19
C GLU A 206 7.21 6.17 44.49
N GLY A 207 6.25 5.64 45.24
CA GLY A 207 4.93 5.23 44.75
C GLY A 207 4.92 4.02 43.80
N ALA A 208 6.08 3.44 43.48
CA ALA A 208 6.17 2.33 42.53
C ALA A 208 5.34 1.13 43.01
N GLY A 209 4.61 0.47 42.11
CA GLY A 209 3.86 -0.75 42.45
C GLY A 209 2.77 -0.55 43.50
N THR A 210 2.20 0.65 43.62
CA THR A 210 1.05 0.92 44.51
C THR A 210 -0.24 0.37 43.90
N ASN A 211 -1.13 -0.18 44.71
CA ASN A 211 -2.43 -0.74 44.29
C ASN A 211 -2.30 -1.88 43.26
N VAL A 212 -1.57 -2.93 43.62
CA VAL A 212 -1.36 -4.10 42.74
C VAL A 212 -2.27 -5.25 43.16
N SER A 213 -3.06 -5.74 42.22
CA SER A 213 -4.02 -6.84 42.42
C SER A 213 -4.10 -7.76 41.20
N GLY A 214 -4.90 -8.84 41.31
CA GLY A 214 -5.08 -9.79 40.22
C GLY A 214 -4.11 -10.97 40.29
N LYS A 215 -3.02 -10.93 39.51
CA LYS A 215 -2.06 -12.04 39.39
C LYS A 215 -0.65 -11.62 39.85
N ASN A 216 0.23 -12.60 39.96
CA ASN A 216 1.54 -12.45 40.60
C ASN A 216 2.61 -11.87 39.66
N ALA A 217 3.80 -11.63 40.21
CA ALA A 217 5.04 -11.37 39.49
C ALA A 217 5.08 -10.05 38.69
N ASN A 218 4.58 -8.95 39.27
CA ASN A 218 4.69 -7.62 38.66
C ASN A 218 6.00 -6.93 39.09
N GLN A 219 6.65 -6.24 38.16
CA GLN A 219 7.84 -5.43 38.38
C GLN A 219 7.56 -3.98 38.04
N ALA A 220 7.87 -3.08 38.97
CA ALA A 220 7.70 -1.64 38.86
C ALA A 220 8.96 -0.92 39.36
N ILE A 221 9.71 -0.30 38.45
CA ILE A 221 10.96 0.41 38.77
C ILE A 221 10.87 1.85 38.26
N GLY A 222 10.77 2.82 39.16
CA GLY A 222 10.72 4.25 38.85
C GLY A 222 9.68 5.02 39.67
N TYR A 223 9.73 6.34 39.59
CA TYR A 223 8.76 7.23 40.25
C TYR A 223 7.35 6.95 39.70
N TYR A 224 6.45 6.43 40.56
CA TYR A 224 5.06 6.05 40.23
C TYR A 224 4.93 5.02 39.09
N ALA A 225 5.97 4.22 38.86
CA ALA A 225 5.91 3.12 37.90
C ALA A 225 4.91 2.05 38.36
N GLY A 226 4.17 1.44 37.45
CA GLY A 226 3.34 0.26 37.75
C GLY A 226 2.28 0.51 38.83
N THR A 227 1.73 1.72 38.89
CA THR A 227 0.64 2.06 39.81
C THR A 227 -0.71 1.60 39.24
N ASP A 228 -1.62 1.17 40.11
CA ASP A 228 -2.98 0.71 39.73
C ASP A 228 -2.95 -0.42 38.68
N VAL A 229 -2.26 -1.52 39.03
CA VAL A 229 -2.11 -2.69 38.16
C VAL A 229 -3.08 -3.79 38.58
N VAL A 230 -3.88 -4.27 37.63
CA VAL A 230 -4.76 -5.43 37.77
C VAL A 230 -4.34 -6.49 36.76
N GLY A 231 -3.52 -7.46 37.19
CA GLY A 231 -2.96 -8.49 36.31
C GLY A 231 -1.64 -9.04 36.84
N GLY A 232 -0.90 -9.76 36.01
CA GLY A 232 0.37 -10.40 36.40
C GLY A 232 1.44 -10.38 35.32
N TRP A 233 2.67 -10.65 35.72
CA TRP A 233 3.84 -10.65 34.85
C TRP A 233 4.10 -9.32 34.11
N ASN A 234 3.55 -8.20 34.57
CA ASN A 234 3.81 -6.90 33.97
C ASN A 234 5.20 -6.38 34.39
N GLN A 235 6.01 -5.94 33.43
CA GLN A 235 7.37 -5.46 33.67
C GLN A 235 7.49 -3.99 33.28
N THR A 236 7.82 -3.13 34.24
CA THR A 236 7.76 -1.69 34.04
C THR A 236 9.01 -0.98 34.58
N MET A 237 9.60 -0.12 33.75
CA MET A 237 10.75 0.70 34.09
C MET A 237 10.63 2.13 33.56
N GLY A 238 10.64 3.12 34.45
CA GLY A 238 10.59 4.53 34.10
C GLY A 238 9.57 5.31 34.90
N ARG A 239 9.67 6.64 34.87
CA ARG A 239 8.73 7.52 35.58
C ARG A 239 7.33 7.37 34.98
N SER A 240 6.36 7.01 35.82
CA SER A 240 4.94 6.81 35.46
C SER A 240 4.71 5.80 34.33
N ALA A 241 5.69 4.94 34.03
CA ALA A 241 5.47 3.86 33.08
C ALA A 241 4.47 2.85 33.67
N GLY A 242 3.71 2.15 32.82
CA GLY A 242 2.82 1.05 33.23
C GLY A 242 1.77 1.42 34.27
N GLU A 243 1.37 2.68 34.37
CA GLU A 243 0.31 3.15 35.27
C GLU A 243 -1.08 2.84 34.67
N ASN A 244 -2.03 2.43 35.52
CA ASN A 244 -3.39 2.05 35.12
C ASN A 244 -3.41 0.91 34.08
N VAL A 245 -2.77 -0.22 34.41
CA VAL A 245 -2.68 -1.40 33.53
C VAL A 245 -3.67 -2.47 33.99
N THR A 246 -4.55 -2.90 33.09
CA THR A 246 -5.39 -4.08 33.27
C THR A 246 -5.01 -5.14 32.24
N GLY A 247 -4.40 -6.23 32.69
CA GLY A 247 -3.94 -7.33 31.83
C GLY A 247 -2.58 -7.87 32.22
N ASP A 248 -2.13 -8.86 31.48
CA ASP A 248 -0.95 -9.66 31.78
C ASP A 248 0.17 -9.46 30.76
N TYR A 249 1.41 -9.69 31.18
CA TYR A 249 2.60 -9.70 30.30
C TYR A 249 2.84 -8.39 29.53
N ASN A 250 2.46 -7.24 30.09
CA ASN A 250 2.77 -5.96 29.46
C ASN A 250 4.18 -5.48 29.87
N ASN A 251 4.98 -5.06 28.90
CA ASN A 251 6.31 -4.52 29.12
C ASN A 251 6.33 -3.02 28.80
N SER A 252 6.81 -2.19 29.72
CA SER A 252 6.78 -0.73 29.57
C SER A 252 8.10 -0.10 30.01
N THR A 253 8.82 0.55 29.09
CA THR A 253 10.11 1.19 29.36
C THR A 253 10.15 2.62 28.83
N GLY A 254 10.27 3.61 29.71
CA GLY A 254 10.38 5.02 29.35
C GLY A 254 9.53 5.95 30.21
N TYR A 255 9.59 7.25 29.95
CA TYR A 255 8.69 8.20 30.61
C TYR A 255 7.25 7.95 30.13
N ALA A 256 6.34 7.61 31.05
CA ALA A 256 4.93 7.41 30.78
C ALA A 256 4.62 6.37 29.68
N ALA A 257 5.53 5.42 29.43
CA ALA A 257 5.31 4.33 28.47
C ALA A 257 4.23 3.37 29.00
N GLY A 258 3.34 2.90 28.13
CA GLY A 258 2.33 1.88 28.50
C GLY A 258 1.35 2.32 29.58
N GLN A 259 1.07 3.62 29.72
CA GLN A 259 -0.01 4.08 30.59
C GLN A 259 -1.38 3.77 30.00
N PHE A 260 -2.36 3.48 30.86
CA PHE A 260 -3.75 3.24 30.49
C PHE A 260 -3.90 2.09 29.48
N VAL A 261 -3.28 0.95 29.77
CA VAL A 261 -3.31 -0.24 28.90
C VAL A 261 -4.37 -1.20 29.40
N THR A 262 -5.29 -1.61 28.53
CA THR A 262 -6.22 -2.71 28.75
C THR A 262 -5.96 -3.80 27.71
N GLY A 263 -5.37 -4.90 28.15
CA GLY A 263 -5.02 -6.04 27.30
C GLY A 263 -3.69 -6.67 27.68
N ASN A 264 -3.30 -7.70 26.92
CA ASN A 264 -2.15 -8.54 27.27
C ASN A 264 -1.02 -8.40 26.25
N ARG A 265 0.21 -8.68 26.68
CA ARG A 265 1.38 -8.78 25.78
C ARG A 265 1.60 -7.52 24.94
N ASN A 266 1.43 -6.34 25.56
CA ASN A 266 1.78 -5.08 24.90
C ASN A 266 3.19 -4.66 25.30
N ASP A 267 4.02 -4.32 24.31
CA ASP A 267 5.39 -3.85 24.51
C ASP A 267 5.48 -2.37 24.15
N ALA A 268 5.86 -1.53 25.12
CA ALA A 268 5.96 -0.08 24.96
C ALA A 268 7.35 0.41 25.37
N THR A 269 8.16 0.89 24.42
CA THR A 269 9.49 1.43 24.68
C THR A 269 9.65 2.82 24.07
N GLY A 270 9.84 3.83 24.92
CA GLY A 270 9.99 5.23 24.52
C GLY A 270 9.13 6.17 25.36
N SER A 271 9.37 7.48 25.24
CA SER A 271 8.57 8.48 25.94
C SER A 271 7.14 8.50 25.38
N ASN A 272 6.14 8.26 26.22
CA ASN A 272 4.72 8.17 25.85
C ASN A 272 4.40 7.06 24.80
N ALA A 273 5.28 6.07 24.63
CA ALA A 273 5.00 4.94 23.74
C ALA A 273 3.85 4.09 24.30
N GLY A 274 2.97 3.57 23.45
CA GLY A 274 1.92 2.63 23.84
C GLY A 274 0.94 3.16 24.90
N GLN A 275 0.71 4.48 24.97
CA GLN A 275 -0.30 5.04 25.87
C GLN A 275 -1.71 4.81 25.35
N HIS A 276 -2.68 4.61 26.24
CA HIS A 276 -4.09 4.44 25.89
C HIS A 276 -4.32 3.30 24.88
N VAL A 277 -3.80 2.12 25.18
CA VAL A 277 -3.94 0.94 24.34
C VAL A 277 -5.08 0.07 24.85
N THR A 278 -6.07 -0.18 24.00
CA THR A 278 -7.11 -1.19 24.24
C THR A 278 -6.94 -2.30 23.22
N GLY A 279 -6.36 -3.42 23.65
CA GLY A 279 -6.00 -4.53 22.78
C GLY A 279 -4.76 -5.26 23.26
N SER A 280 -4.46 -6.36 22.60
CA SER A 280 -3.34 -7.25 22.93
C SER A 280 -2.32 -7.33 21.80
N ASP A 281 -1.11 -7.76 22.13
CA ASP A 281 -0.06 -8.03 21.15
C ASP A 281 0.36 -6.78 20.35
N ASN A 282 0.30 -5.59 20.96
CA ASN A 282 0.76 -4.36 20.31
C ASN A 282 2.20 -4.02 20.70
N GLU A 283 2.99 -3.63 19.71
CA GLU A 283 4.39 -3.26 19.84
C GLU A 283 4.58 -1.77 19.49
N ALA A 284 5.10 -0.99 20.43
CA ALA A 284 5.28 0.45 20.29
C ALA A 284 6.71 0.85 20.68
N TYR A 285 7.51 1.23 19.68
CA TYR A 285 8.91 1.59 19.85
C TYR A 285 9.20 2.98 19.27
N GLY A 286 9.46 3.94 20.15
CA GLY A 286 9.73 5.34 19.81
C GLY A 286 8.85 6.32 20.57
N THR A 287 9.21 7.60 20.55
CA THR A 287 8.43 8.65 21.23
C THR A 287 7.01 8.71 20.65
N SER A 288 6.00 8.58 21.50
CA SER A 288 4.58 8.60 21.14
C SER A 288 4.15 7.54 20.11
N ALA A 289 4.98 6.53 19.85
CA ALA A 289 4.63 5.40 18.97
C ALA A 289 3.46 4.61 19.56
N GLY A 290 2.55 4.12 18.72
CA GLY A 290 1.45 3.25 19.16
C GLY A 290 0.55 3.85 20.24
N GLY A 291 0.47 5.18 20.34
CA GLY A 291 -0.44 5.84 21.29
C GLY A 291 -1.87 5.85 20.77
N ASN A 292 -2.87 5.76 21.66
CA ASN A 292 -4.31 5.74 21.34
C ASN A 292 -4.68 4.61 20.35
N VAL A 293 -4.27 3.38 20.66
CA VAL A 293 -4.52 2.21 19.80
C VAL A 293 -5.72 1.42 20.32
N THR A 294 -6.68 1.16 19.43
CA THR A 294 -7.76 0.19 19.64
C THR A 294 -7.62 -0.94 18.61
N GLY A 295 -7.24 -2.12 19.06
CA GLY A 295 -7.00 -3.29 18.20
C GLY A 295 -5.79 -4.10 18.63
N ASN A 296 -5.58 -5.23 17.94
CA ASN A 296 -4.54 -6.20 18.30
C ASN A 296 -3.43 -6.26 17.24
N GLY A 297 -2.23 -6.69 17.64
CA GLY A 297 -1.19 -7.04 16.67
C GLY A 297 -0.60 -5.85 15.91
N ASN A 298 -0.74 -4.61 16.42
CA ASN A 298 -0.20 -3.44 15.74
C ASN A 298 1.27 -3.24 16.11
N GLN A 299 2.11 -3.01 15.11
CA GLN A 299 3.53 -2.76 15.26
C GLN A 299 3.86 -1.33 14.83
N ALA A 300 4.43 -0.54 15.73
CA ALA A 300 4.73 0.87 15.52
C ALA A 300 6.19 1.18 15.89
N TYR A 301 7.01 1.48 14.88
CA TYR A 301 8.43 1.78 15.03
C TYR A 301 8.76 3.17 14.48
N GLY A 302 8.99 4.14 15.36
CA GLY A 302 9.35 5.51 15.00
C GLY A 302 8.59 6.57 15.81
N ASN A 303 9.02 7.83 15.69
CA ASN A 303 8.34 8.94 16.38
C ASN A 303 6.91 9.09 15.85
N GLY A 304 5.91 8.93 16.73
CA GLY A 304 4.50 9.03 16.37
C GLY A 304 4.00 7.98 15.37
N ALA A 305 4.77 6.92 15.10
CA ALA A 305 4.34 5.83 14.23
C ALA A 305 3.11 5.13 14.84
N GLY A 306 2.15 4.71 14.01
CA GLY A 306 0.97 3.94 14.45
C GLY A 306 0.15 4.60 15.57
N ARG A 307 0.18 5.94 15.67
CA ARG A 307 -0.63 6.69 16.63
C ARG A 307 -2.08 6.78 16.16
N ASP A 308 -3.04 6.81 17.08
CA ASP A 308 -4.47 7.00 16.81
C ASP A 308 -5.03 5.91 15.86
N VAL A 309 -4.64 4.65 16.08
CA VAL A 309 -5.04 3.51 15.25
C VAL A 309 -6.29 2.84 15.81
N SER A 310 -7.29 2.64 14.95
CA SER A 310 -8.51 1.88 15.25
C SER A 310 -8.61 0.69 14.29
N GLY A 311 -7.75 -0.31 14.47
CA GLY A 311 -7.61 -1.45 13.57
C GLY A 311 -6.58 -2.44 14.11
N SER A 312 -6.47 -3.61 13.47
CA SER A 312 -5.56 -4.67 13.90
C SER A 312 -4.53 -5.02 12.83
N ASN A 313 -3.42 -5.61 13.25
CA ASN A 313 -2.37 -6.13 12.36
C ASN A 313 -1.77 -5.07 11.43
N ASN A 314 -1.68 -3.81 11.86
CA ASN A 314 -1.02 -2.76 11.09
C ASN A 314 0.47 -2.69 11.44
N ILE A 315 1.34 -2.53 10.43
CA ILE A 315 2.78 -2.36 10.60
C ILE A 315 3.15 -0.96 10.15
N SER A 316 3.73 -0.16 11.04
CA SER A 316 4.04 1.25 10.81
C SER A 316 5.50 1.54 11.17
N THR A 317 6.31 1.84 10.17
CA THR A 317 7.74 2.12 10.35
C THR A 317 8.11 3.49 9.78
N GLY A 318 8.61 4.39 10.62
CA GLY A 318 8.99 5.76 10.26
C GLY A 318 8.19 6.82 11.00
N GLU A 319 8.68 8.06 10.96
CA GLU A 319 8.04 9.20 11.64
C GLU A 319 6.61 9.43 11.11
N GLY A 320 5.61 9.34 12.00
CA GLY A 320 4.20 9.53 11.67
C GLY A 320 3.61 8.48 10.71
N ALA A 321 4.35 7.42 10.37
CA ALA A 321 3.86 6.35 9.51
C ALA A 321 2.64 5.69 10.14
N GLY A 322 1.61 5.39 9.35
CA GLY A 322 0.39 4.72 9.83
C GLY A 322 -0.38 5.47 10.92
N GLY A 323 -0.13 6.78 11.12
CA GLY A 323 -0.89 7.58 12.08
C GLY A 323 -2.33 7.80 11.61
N GLY A 324 -3.33 7.57 12.48
CA GLY A 324 -4.75 7.76 12.19
C GLY A 324 -5.38 6.65 11.35
N VAL A 325 -4.77 5.46 11.28
CA VAL A 325 -5.29 4.33 10.50
C VAL A 325 -6.55 3.75 11.15
N LYS A 326 -7.63 3.59 10.37
CA LYS A 326 -8.88 2.95 10.80
C LYS A 326 -9.08 1.54 10.22
N GLY A 327 -8.25 1.17 9.25
CA GLY A 327 -8.27 -0.16 8.64
C GLY A 327 -7.36 -1.15 9.36
N SER A 328 -7.40 -2.40 8.88
CA SER A 328 -6.56 -3.50 9.37
C SER A 328 -5.64 -4.03 8.27
N GLY A 329 -4.53 -4.64 8.69
CA GLY A 329 -3.57 -5.28 7.77
C GLY A 329 -2.79 -4.30 6.90
N ASN A 330 -2.71 -3.02 7.25
CA ASN A 330 -1.96 -2.03 6.47
C ASN A 330 -0.48 -2.05 6.86
N GLN A 331 0.39 -1.92 5.86
CA GLN A 331 1.84 -1.80 6.05
C GLN A 331 2.32 -0.46 5.51
N ALA A 332 2.94 0.34 6.38
CA ALA A 332 3.43 1.67 6.08
C ALA A 332 4.92 1.79 6.44
N SER A 333 5.74 2.21 5.49
CA SER A 333 7.18 2.40 5.66
C SER A 333 7.66 3.71 5.05
N GLY A 334 8.10 4.64 5.89
CA GLY A 334 8.57 5.98 5.49
C GLY A 334 7.85 7.09 6.25
N GLN A 335 8.42 8.30 6.22
CA GLN A 335 7.83 9.46 6.90
C GLN A 335 6.40 9.72 6.37
N MET A 336 5.41 9.73 7.26
CA MET A 336 3.99 9.91 6.94
C MET A 336 3.40 8.90 5.94
N ALA A 337 4.08 7.78 5.67
CA ALA A 337 3.55 6.72 4.82
C ALA A 337 2.28 6.14 5.44
N GLY A 338 1.24 5.86 4.63
CA GLY A 338 0.00 5.23 5.08
C GLY A 338 -0.74 5.98 6.21
N ALA A 339 -0.47 7.27 6.41
CA ALA A 339 -1.20 8.07 7.39
C ALA A 339 -2.67 8.24 6.96
N GLN A 340 -3.60 8.25 7.91
CA GLN A 340 -5.04 8.48 7.71
C GLN A 340 -5.70 7.47 6.74
N VAL A 341 -5.20 6.24 6.69
CA VAL A 341 -5.78 5.18 5.84
C VAL A 341 -7.02 4.58 6.51
N SER A 342 -8.15 4.54 5.80
CA SER A 342 -9.38 3.88 6.28
C SER A 342 -9.60 2.49 5.67
N GLY A 343 -8.97 2.20 4.53
CA GLY A 343 -9.05 0.89 3.89
C GLY A 343 -8.15 -0.18 4.52
N ASN A 344 -8.32 -1.42 4.09
CA ASN A 344 -7.59 -2.58 4.60
C ASN A 344 -6.53 -3.08 3.61
N ASN A 345 -5.51 -3.76 4.13
CA ASN A 345 -4.50 -4.48 3.36
C ASN A 345 -3.75 -3.60 2.35
N ASN A 346 -3.52 -2.33 2.68
CA ASN A 346 -2.75 -1.41 1.83
C ASN A 346 -1.25 -1.50 2.17
N LEU A 347 -0.41 -1.42 1.14
CA LEU A 347 1.04 -1.39 1.25
C LEU A 347 1.58 -0.04 0.78
N SER A 348 2.24 0.70 1.66
CA SER A 348 2.71 2.05 1.43
C SER A 348 4.19 2.17 1.77
N MET A 349 5.04 2.42 0.79
CA MET A 349 6.49 2.58 0.97
C MET A 349 6.99 3.87 0.32
N GLY A 350 7.51 4.79 1.13
CA GLY A 350 8.00 6.10 0.68
C GLY A 350 7.40 7.25 1.47
N GLN A 351 8.01 8.43 1.39
CA GLN A 351 7.53 9.63 2.09
C GLN A 351 6.12 9.99 1.61
N GLY A 352 5.14 10.01 2.52
CA GLY A 352 3.73 10.30 2.23
C GLY A 352 3.03 9.29 1.30
N ALA A 353 3.66 8.15 0.97
CA ALA A 353 3.07 7.12 0.11
C ALA A 353 1.78 6.60 0.72
N GLY A 354 0.72 6.42 -0.08
CA GLY A 354 -0.57 5.88 0.35
C GLY A 354 -1.23 6.66 1.50
N GLY A 355 -0.87 7.91 1.73
CA GLY A 355 -1.54 8.75 2.73
C GLY A 355 -2.99 9.04 2.31
N GLY A 356 -3.94 8.88 3.23
CA GLY A 356 -5.36 9.14 3.00
C GLY A 356 -6.08 8.12 2.10
N VAL A 357 -5.50 6.92 1.91
CA VAL A 357 -6.13 5.86 1.11
C VAL A 357 -7.41 5.36 1.80
N GLN A 358 -8.50 5.32 1.04
CA GLN A 358 -9.81 4.84 1.52
C GLN A 358 -10.15 3.43 1.01
N GLY A 359 -9.62 3.06 -0.17
CA GLY A 359 -9.82 1.73 -0.74
C GLY A 359 -8.92 0.65 -0.15
N ASN A 360 -9.15 -0.59 -0.55
CA ASN A 360 -8.44 -1.77 -0.06
C ASN A 360 -7.40 -2.28 -1.08
N ARG A 361 -6.40 -3.01 -0.57
CA ARG A 361 -5.42 -3.74 -1.40
C ARG A 361 -4.65 -2.87 -2.39
N ASN A 362 -4.42 -1.59 -2.05
CA ASN A 362 -3.60 -0.69 -2.86
C ASN A 362 -2.12 -0.83 -2.49
N GLN A 363 -1.25 -0.74 -3.49
CA GLN A 363 0.20 -0.79 -3.34
C GLN A 363 0.80 0.51 -3.86
N ALA A 364 1.58 1.19 -3.03
CA ALA A 364 2.16 2.51 -3.32
C ALA A 364 3.66 2.51 -2.99
N PHE A 365 4.49 2.68 -4.00
CA PHE A 365 5.95 2.69 -3.90
C PHE A 365 6.53 3.99 -4.47
N GLY A 366 7.05 4.86 -3.61
CA GLY A 366 7.63 6.16 -4.00
C GLY A 366 7.03 7.31 -3.20
N ALA A 367 7.72 8.45 -3.20
CA ALA A 367 7.21 9.64 -2.53
C ALA A 367 5.84 10.02 -3.10
N THR A 368 4.85 10.22 -2.23
CA THR A 368 3.44 10.55 -2.54
C THR A 368 2.73 9.62 -3.53
N ALA A 369 3.30 8.44 -3.83
CA ALA A 369 2.63 7.43 -4.66
C ALA A 369 1.31 6.99 -4.00
N GLY A 370 0.25 6.79 -4.79
CA GLY A 370 -1.04 6.30 -4.31
C GLY A 370 -1.71 7.18 -3.24
N GLN A 371 -1.30 8.45 -3.10
CA GLN A 371 -1.89 9.36 -2.11
C GLN A 371 -3.37 9.62 -2.46
N GLY A 372 -4.25 9.54 -1.45
CA GLY A 372 -5.67 9.87 -1.61
C GLY A 372 -6.46 8.91 -2.51
N VAL A 373 -5.97 7.69 -2.75
CA VAL A 373 -6.68 6.70 -3.56
C VAL A 373 -7.97 6.24 -2.87
N THR A 374 -9.07 6.26 -3.61
CA THR A 374 -10.39 5.78 -3.13
C THR A 374 -10.77 4.43 -3.71
N GLY A 375 -10.22 4.07 -4.87
CA GLY A 375 -10.43 2.76 -5.49
C GLY A 375 -9.62 1.64 -4.83
N ASN A 376 -9.89 0.40 -5.25
CA ASN A 376 -9.27 -0.81 -4.74
C ASN A 376 -8.29 -1.41 -5.75
N ASP A 377 -7.39 -2.27 -5.24
CA ASP A 377 -6.54 -3.13 -6.06
C ASP A 377 -5.63 -2.35 -7.02
N ASN A 378 -5.22 -1.11 -6.68
CA ASN A 378 -4.36 -0.28 -7.51
C ASN A 378 -2.87 -0.47 -7.17
N THR A 379 -2.00 -0.43 -8.18
CA THR A 379 -0.55 -0.43 -8.03
C THR A 379 0.04 0.88 -8.54
N ALA A 380 0.75 1.60 -7.69
CA ALA A 380 1.42 2.85 -7.99
C ALA A 380 2.92 2.75 -7.67
N GLN A 381 3.78 3.05 -8.64
CA GLN A 381 5.23 3.02 -8.48
C GLN A 381 5.88 4.24 -9.15
N GLY A 382 6.49 5.12 -8.35
CA GLY A 382 7.12 6.36 -8.80
C GLY A 382 6.70 7.56 -7.95
N ASN A 383 7.44 8.68 -8.06
CA ASN A 383 7.07 9.91 -7.35
C ASN A 383 5.72 10.43 -7.88
N GLY A 384 4.71 10.55 -7.00
CA GLY A 384 3.36 11.00 -7.33
C GLY A 384 2.52 10.01 -8.15
N ALA A 385 3.03 8.82 -8.47
CA ALA A 385 2.31 7.85 -9.30
C ALA A 385 0.96 7.46 -8.67
N GLY A 386 -0.10 7.35 -9.48
CA GLY A 386 -1.42 6.88 -9.05
C GLY A 386 -2.07 7.72 -7.95
N ALA A 387 -1.65 8.96 -7.73
CA ALA A 387 -2.28 9.83 -6.76
C ALA A 387 -3.74 10.17 -7.18
N HIS A 388 -4.64 10.20 -6.20
CA HIS A 388 -6.06 10.52 -6.36
C HIS A 388 -6.81 9.63 -7.36
N VAL A 389 -6.39 8.37 -7.52
CA VAL A 389 -7.12 7.39 -8.33
C VAL A 389 -8.41 6.99 -7.61
N SER A 390 -9.53 7.01 -8.34
CA SER A 390 -10.83 6.54 -7.82
C SER A 390 -11.30 5.23 -8.45
N GLY A 391 -10.78 4.87 -9.62
CA GLY A 391 -11.04 3.57 -10.24
C GLY A 391 -10.27 2.42 -9.58
N ASN A 392 -10.63 1.21 -9.98
CA ASN A 392 -10.09 -0.03 -9.44
C ASN A 392 -9.16 -0.74 -10.43
N ALA A 393 -8.28 -1.58 -9.88
CA ALA A 393 -7.40 -2.46 -10.67
C ALA A 393 -6.50 -1.69 -11.67
N ASN A 394 -6.04 -0.50 -11.29
CA ASN A 394 -5.18 0.33 -12.14
C ASN A 394 -3.70 0.12 -11.83
N ILE A 395 -2.86 0.23 -12.85
CA ILE A 395 -1.40 0.19 -12.72
C ILE A 395 -0.82 1.52 -13.21
N ALA A 396 -0.06 2.20 -12.34
CA ALA A 396 0.62 3.45 -12.61
C ALA A 396 2.11 3.34 -12.29
N ILE A 397 2.98 3.43 -13.30
CA ILE A 397 4.44 3.27 -13.14
C ILE A 397 5.16 4.43 -13.82
N GLY A 398 5.81 5.28 -13.04
CA GLY A 398 6.53 6.47 -13.52
C GLY A 398 6.18 7.72 -12.69
N ASN A 399 7.00 8.76 -12.79
CA ASN A 399 6.71 10.02 -12.12
C ASN A 399 5.38 10.62 -12.62
N ASP A 400 4.45 10.85 -11.71
CA ASP A 400 3.10 11.36 -11.98
C ASP A 400 2.29 10.53 -13.01
N ALA A 401 2.62 9.26 -13.19
CA ALA A 401 1.83 8.35 -14.01
C ALA A 401 0.46 8.11 -13.38
N GLY A 402 -0.61 8.05 -14.17
CA GLY A 402 -1.94 7.63 -13.71
C GLY A 402 -2.60 8.52 -12.64
N VAL A 403 -2.16 9.78 -12.50
CA VAL A 403 -2.72 10.72 -11.51
C VAL A 403 -4.15 11.14 -11.91
N TYR A 404 -5.07 11.20 -10.94
CA TYR A 404 -6.51 11.52 -11.12
C TYR A 404 -7.24 10.60 -12.12
N VAL A 405 -6.86 9.33 -12.23
CA VAL A 405 -7.58 8.36 -13.06
C VAL A 405 -8.83 7.88 -12.32
N ASN A 406 -9.99 8.11 -12.93
CA ASN A 406 -11.29 7.65 -12.42
C ASN A 406 -11.74 6.32 -13.04
N ALA A 407 -11.10 5.92 -14.13
CA ALA A 407 -11.39 4.70 -14.86
C ALA A 407 -10.80 3.45 -14.19
N ASN A 408 -11.35 2.30 -14.53
CA ASN A 408 -10.94 0.98 -14.04
C ASN A 408 -10.06 0.26 -15.06
N GLN A 409 -9.25 -0.68 -14.55
CA GLN A 409 -8.46 -1.60 -15.38
C GLN A 409 -7.52 -0.88 -16.35
N THR A 410 -6.97 0.25 -15.91
CA THR A 410 -6.07 1.08 -16.73
C THR A 410 -4.61 0.72 -16.52
N LEU A 411 -3.79 0.94 -17.56
CA LEU A 411 -2.33 0.81 -17.50
C LEU A 411 -1.66 2.11 -17.93
N SER A 412 -0.98 2.79 -17.01
CA SER A 412 -0.22 4.02 -17.27
C SER A 412 1.26 3.80 -16.94
N ILE A 413 2.11 3.68 -17.96
CA ILE A 413 3.56 3.48 -17.79
C ILE A 413 4.34 4.60 -18.47
N GLY A 414 5.16 5.33 -17.73
CA GLY A 414 5.96 6.46 -18.20
C GLY A 414 5.64 7.75 -17.44
N ALA A 415 6.59 8.69 -17.43
CA ALA A 415 6.37 9.98 -16.77
C ALA A 415 5.13 10.67 -17.34
N SER A 416 4.19 11.04 -16.47
CA SER A 416 2.92 11.67 -16.83
C SER A 416 2.06 10.89 -17.84
N ALA A 417 2.31 9.58 -18.02
CA ALA A 417 1.44 8.72 -18.82
C ALA A 417 0.06 8.62 -18.16
N ARG A 418 -1.02 8.64 -18.95
CA ARG A 418 -2.38 8.65 -18.42
C ARG A 418 -3.37 7.91 -19.31
N ALA A 419 -3.80 6.75 -18.84
CA ALA A 419 -4.98 6.05 -19.33
C ALA A 419 -6.21 6.53 -18.55
N ASN A 420 -7.10 7.28 -19.20
CA ASN A 420 -8.19 8.04 -18.56
C ASN A 420 -9.59 7.44 -18.79
N ALA A 421 -9.65 6.24 -19.39
CA ALA A 421 -10.88 5.56 -19.79
C ALA A 421 -10.79 4.07 -19.45
N ASP A 422 -11.92 3.38 -19.36
CA ASP A 422 -11.93 1.99 -18.88
C ASP A 422 -11.18 1.08 -19.86
N ASN A 423 -10.40 0.14 -19.33
CA ASN A 423 -9.56 -0.79 -20.12
C ASN A 423 -8.49 -0.11 -21.00
N ALA A 424 -8.21 1.18 -20.77
CA ALA A 424 -7.27 1.93 -21.59
C ALA A 424 -5.80 1.70 -21.17
N MET A 425 -4.90 1.81 -22.13
CA MET A 425 -3.46 1.61 -21.95
C MET A 425 -2.67 2.80 -22.52
N ALA A 426 -1.82 3.41 -21.71
CA ALA A 426 -0.92 4.49 -22.09
C ALA A 426 0.51 4.14 -21.67
N ILE A 427 1.38 3.88 -22.64
CA ILE A 427 2.78 3.49 -22.42
C ILE A 427 3.70 4.46 -23.16
N GLY A 428 4.49 5.23 -22.41
CA GLY A 428 5.41 6.25 -22.89
C GLY A 428 5.25 7.57 -22.13
N SER A 429 6.33 8.36 -22.05
CA SER A 429 6.27 9.68 -21.41
C SER A 429 5.21 10.56 -22.08
N GLY A 430 4.25 11.07 -21.30
CA GLY A 430 3.14 11.88 -21.80
C GLY A 430 2.12 11.16 -22.68
N ALA A 431 2.16 9.83 -22.80
CA ALA A 431 1.16 9.06 -23.55
C ALA A 431 -0.23 9.21 -22.91
N GLN A 432 -1.28 9.35 -23.72
CA GLN A 432 -2.66 9.55 -23.25
C GLN A 432 -3.64 8.64 -23.97
N ALA A 433 -4.34 7.79 -23.24
CA ALA A 433 -5.44 6.99 -23.77
C ALA A 433 -6.75 7.49 -23.17
N GLN A 434 -7.48 8.33 -23.91
CA GLN A 434 -8.63 9.10 -23.41
C GLN A 434 -9.98 8.43 -23.68
N ALA A 435 -9.99 7.28 -24.35
CA ALA A 435 -11.21 6.58 -24.75
C ALA A 435 -11.14 5.09 -24.42
N ASP A 436 -12.32 4.48 -24.20
CA ASP A 436 -12.45 3.10 -23.71
C ASP A 436 -11.74 2.10 -24.61
N GLY A 437 -10.98 1.17 -24.00
CA GLY A 437 -10.18 0.18 -24.73
C GLY A 437 -9.07 0.77 -25.61
N GLY A 438 -8.78 2.07 -25.49
CA GLY A 438 -7.78 2.76 -26.29
C GLY A 438 -6.35 2.40 -25.89
N ILE A 439 -5.45 2.22 -26.87
CA ILE A 439 -4.04 1.88 -26.63
C ILE A 439 -3.12 2.96 -27.22
N ALA A 440 -2.54 3.79 -26.37
CA ALA A 440 -1.49 4.75 -26.72
C ALA A 440 -0.10 4.16 -26.41
N LEU A 441 0.67 3.81 -27.44
CA LEU A 441 2.00 3.20 -27.30
C LEU A 441 3.06 4.09 -27.95
N GLY A 442 3.75 4.89 -27.15
CA GLY A 442 4.81 5.82 -27.56
C GLY A 442 4.73 7.14 -26.80
N ALA A 443 5.87 7.82 -26.65
CA ALA A 443 5.89 9.14 -25.99
C ALA A 443 4.96 10.13 -26.70
N ASN A 444 4.09 10.79 -25.94
CA ASN A 444 3.05 11.70 -26.44
C ASN A 444 2.07 11.08 -27.47
N ALA A 445 1.93 9.75 -27.53
CA ALA A 445 0.88 9.13 -28.32
C ALA A 445 -0.49 9.43 -27.68
N VAL A 446 -1.52 9.73 -28.50
CA VAL A 446 -2.85 10.10 -28.02
C VAL A 446 -3.95 9.28 -28.69
N VAL A 447 -4.73 8.56 -27.90
CA VAL A 447 -5.97 7.91 -28.36
C VAL A 447 -7.16 8.74 -27.90
N GLN A 448 -7.96 9.20 -28.85
CA GLN A 448 -9.19 10.00 -28.65
C GLN A 448 -10.46 9.21 -28.99
N HIS A 449 -10.32 8.00 -29.54
CA HIS A 449 -11.43 7.20 -30.04
C HIS A 449 -11.41 5.81 -29.41
N ALA A 450 -12.58 5.30 -29.03
CA ALA A 450 -12.71 4.00 -28.38
C ALA A 450 -12.25 2.87 -29.31
N ASN A 451 -11.67 1.82 -28.72
CA ASN A 451 -11.15 0.64 -29.43
C ASN A 451 -10.11 0.94 -30.53
N SER A 452 -9.46 2.11 -30.47
CA SER A 452 -8.40 2.50 -31.41
C SER A 452 -7.01 2.47 -30.76
N VAL A 453 -5.97 2.41 -31.59
CA VAL A 453 -4.56 2.33 -31.18
C VAL A 453 -3.79 3.51 -31.78
N ALA A 454 -3.06 4.26 -30.96
CA ALA A 454 -2.03 5.19 -31.43
C ALA A 454 -0.65 4.55 -31.23
N LEU A 455 0.01 4.19 -32.33
CA LEU A 455 1.26 3.44 -32.31
C LEU A 455 2.44 4.29 -32.78
N GLY A 456 3.39 4.52 -31.89
CA GLY A 456 4.58 5.35 -32.10
C GLY A 456 4.47 6.73 -31.44
N ALA A 457 5.63 7.35 -31.18
CA ALA A 457 5.70 8.66 -30.52
C ALA A 457 4.95 9.74 -31.32
N GLY A 458 4.12 10.54 -30.63
CA GLY A 458 3.31 11.59 -31.24
C GLY A 458 2.19 11.11 -32.16
N SER A 459 1.94 9.80 -32.28
CA SER A 459 0.81 9.29 -33.06
C SER A 459 -0.51 9.68 -32.41
N VAL A 460 -1.50 10.05 -33.20
CA VAL A 460 -2.84 10.44 -32.72
C VAL A 460 -3.90 9.71 -33.52
N THR A 461 -4.85 9.07 -32.84
CA THR A 461 -6.03 8.52 -33.54
C THR A 461 -6.90 9.65 -34.05
N THR A 462 -7.31 9.56 -35.31
CA THR A 462 -8.17 10.53 -36.00
C THR A 462 -9.54 9.97 -36.34
N ARG A 463 -9.70 8.64 -36.23
CA ARG A 463 -10.94 7.92 -36.50
C ARG A 463 -11.23 6.88 -35.41
N GLY A 464 -12.50 6.77 -35.05
CA GLY A 464 -13.03 5.66 -34.27
C GLY A 464 -13.62 4.56 -35.14
N ALA A 465 -14.48 3.73 -34.54
CA ALA A 465 -15.28 2.77 -35.28
C ALA A 465 -16.12 3.48 -36.36
N GLN A 466 -16.13 2.92 -37.57
CA GLN A 466 -16.93 3.42 -38.69
C GLN A 466 -17.87 2.32 -39.15
N THR A 467 -19.09 2.68 -39.51
CA THR A 467 -20.05 1.75 -40.11
C THR A 467 -20.54 2.31 -41.43
N ASN A 468 -20.86 1.40 -42.34
CA ASN A 468 -21.50 1.69 -43.62
C ASN A 468 -20.79 2.73 -44.50
N TYR A 469 -19.45 2.74 -44.53
CA TYR A 469 -18.71 3.66 -45.40
C TYR A 469 -18.47 3.05 -46.78
N VAL A 470 -18.42 3.91 -47.81
CA VAL A 470 -18.11 3.50 -49.18
C VAL A 470 -16.59 3.46 -49.34
N ALA A 471 -16.06 2.30 -49.71
CA ALA A 471 -14.64 2.13 -50.04
C ALA A 471 -14.45 2.08 -51.55
N THR A 472 -13.51 2.87 -52.06
CA THR A 472 -13.21 2.94 -53.50
C THR A 472 -12.85 1.56 -54.04
N GLY A 473 -13.50 1.17 -55.15
CA GLY A 473 -13.25 -0.11 -55.81
C GLY A 473 -13.86 -1.33 -55.11
N MET A 474 -14.61 -1.15 -54.02
CA MET A 474 -15.32 -2.25 -53.36
C MET A 474 -16.82 -2.13 -53.59
N ALA A 475 -17.47 -3.27 -53.85
CA ALA A 475 -18.92 -3.36 -53.85
C ALA A 475 -19.45 -3.50 -52.41
N GLY A 476 -20.54 -2.79 -52.10
CA GLY A 476 -21.17 -2.84 -50.77
C GLY A 476 -20.51 -1.93 -49.73
N LEU A 477 -21.21 -1.78 -48.61
CA LEU A 477 -20.83 -0.89 -47.52
C LEU A 477 -19.84 -1.60 -46.58
N GLN A 478 -18.82 -0.88 -46.12
CA GLN A 478 -17.75 -1.39 -45.25
C GLN A 478 -17.92 -0.90 -43.80
N SER A 479 -17.32 -1.61 -42.85
CA SER A 479 -17.28 -1.22 -41.44
C SER A 479 -15.90 -1.49 -40.84
N SER A 480 -15.48 -0.68 -39.87
CA SER A 480 -14.26 -0.84 -39.08
C SER A 480 -14.56 -0.72 -37.60
N ALA A 481 -13.92 -1.56 -36.78
CA ALA A 481 -14.04 -1.52 -35.32
C ALA A 481 -13.20 -0.40 -34.67
N GLY A 482 -12.23 0.18 -35.38
CA GLY A 482 -11.33 1.21 -34.87
C GLY A 482 -10.17 1.51 -35.82
N GLU A 483 -9.31 2.43 -35.42
CA GLU A 483 -8.11 2.82 -36.19
C GLU A 483 -6.83 2.35 -35.48
N VAL A 484 -5.83 1.91 -36.25
CA VAL A 484 -4.43 1.88 -35.80
C VAL A 484 -3.69 3.06 -36.44
N ALA A 485 -3.48 4.13 -35.68
CA ALA A 485 -2.86 5.35 -36.15
C ALA A 485 -1.32 5.28 -36.02
N LEU A 486 -0.64 5.36 -37.17
CA LEU A 486 0.82 5.22 -37.26
C LEU A 486 1.57 6.57 -37.39
N GLY A 487 0.88 7.70 -37.50
CA GLY A 487 1.48 9.04 -37.55
C GLY A 487 2.38 9.30 -38.78
N ASN A 488 1.91 8.97 -39.99
CA ASN A 488 2.63 9.18 -41.27
C ASN A 488 4.00 8.47 -41.34
N ARG A 489 4.03 7.18 -41.02
CA ARG A 489 5.23 6.34 -41.10
C ARG A 489 5.14 5.33 -42.23
N GLN A 490 6.29 4.90 -42.73
CA GLN A 490 6.35 3.74 -43.63
C GLN A 490 6.10 2.46 -42.85
N LEU A 491 5.21 1.61 -43.36
CA LEU A 491 5.02 0.24 -42.88
C LEU A 491 5.76 -0.71 -43.82
N THR A 492 6.92 -1.20 -43.39
CA THR A 492 7.78 -2.12 -44.17
C THR A 492 7.70 -3.54 -43.63
N GLY A 493 8.17 -4.53 -44.40
CA GLY A 493 8.07 -5.95 -44.01
C GLY A 493 6.68 -6.58 -44.20
N VAL A 494 5.80 -5.93 -44.94
CA VAL A 494 4.44 -6.42 -45.25
C VAL A 494 4.50 -7.48 -46.34
N ALA A 495 4.21 -8.73 -45.99
CA ALA A 495 4.04 -9.82 -46.96
C ALA A 495 2.82 -9.55 -47.86
N PRO A 496 2.78 -10.10 -49.09
CA PRO A 496 1.62 -9.96 -49.97
C PRO A 496 0.32 -10.41 -49.27
N GLY A 497 -0.70 -9.55 -49.25
CA GLY A 497 -2.02 -9.88 -48.72
C GLY A 497 -2.70 -11.00 -49.50
N SER A 498 -3.38 -11.90 -48.80
CA SER A 498 -4.04 -13.08 -49.35
C SER A 498 -5.57 -13.06 -49.18
N ALA A 499 -6.06 -12.39 -48.13
CA ALA A 499 -7.47 -12.17 -47.87
C ALA A 499 -7.88 -10.72 -48.18
N PRO A 500 -9.18 -10.43 -48.38
CA PRO A 500 -9.67 -9.07 -48.68
C PRO A 500 -9.38 -8.01 -47.60
N THR A 501 -9.08 -8.43 -46.37
CA THR A 501 -8.80 -7.55 -45.22
C THR A 501 -7.30 -7.43 -44.90
N ASP A 502 -6.43 -8.06 -45.68
CA ASP A 502 -4.99 -7.95 -45.52
C ASP A 502 -4.47 -6.64 -46.11
N ALA A 503 -3.37 -6.11 -45.56
CA ALA A 503 -2.68 -4.98 -46.15
C ALA A 503 -1.98 -5.38 -47.46
N THR A 504 -2.22 -4.63 -48.54
CA THR A 504 -1.52 -4.81 -49.82
C THR A 504 -0.14 -4.15 -49.74
N ASN A 505 0.91 -4.85 -50.19
CA ASN A 505 2.24 -4.24 -50.30
C ASN A 505 2.49 -3.58 -51.67
N VAL A 506 3.57 -2.78 -51.79
CA VAL A 506 3.89 -2.05 -53.03
C VAL A 506 4.09 -2.99 -54.22
N GLY A 507 4.67 -4.18 -54.00
CA GLY A 507 4.89 -5.17 -55.05
C GLY A 507 3.59 -5.73 -55.64
N GLN A 508 2.57 -5.98 -54.81
CA GLN A 508 1.24 -6.39 -55.28
C GLN A 508 0.57 -5.31 -56.11
N VAL A 509 0.63 -4.05 -55.66
CA VAL A 509 0.06 -2.92 -56.43
C VAL A 509 0.76 -2.79 -57.78
N GLN A 510 2.09 -2.83 -57.80
CA GLN A 510 2.87 -2.79 -59.05
C GLN A 510 2.51 -3.96 -59.97
N GLY A 511 2.39 -5.18 -59.44
CA GLY A 511 1.98 -6.35 -60.21
C GLY A 511 0.56 -6.25 -60.79
N MET A 512 -0.41 -5.76 -60.01
CA MET A 512 -1.79 -5.53 -60.47
C MET A 512 -1.86 -4.45 -61.55
N VAL A 513 -1.12 -3.35 -61.40
CA VAL A 513 -1.05 -2.27 -62.40
C VAL A 513 -0.42 -2.80 -63.69
N GLN A 514 0.70 -3.53 -63.59
CA GLN A 514 1.35 -4.13 -64.76
C GLN A 514 0.41 -5.09 -65.48
N ASN A 515 -0.32 -5.94 -64.77
CA ASN A 515 -1.32 -6.86 -65.36
C ASN A 515 -2.47 -6.10 -66.02
N GLY A 516 -3.03 -5.07 -65.36
CA GLY A 516 -4.10 -4.25 -65.89
C GLY A 516 -3.69 -3.50 -67.17
N VAL A 517 -2.51 -2.87 -67.16
CA VAL A 517 -1.94 -2.20 -68.35
C VAL A 517 -1.65 -3.21 -69.46
N ALA A 518 -1.09 -4.38 -69.14
CA ALA A 518 -0.85 -5.43 -70.13
C ALA A 518 -2.17 -5.91 -70.78
N THR A 519 -3.23 -6.07 -69.99
CA THR A 519 -4.56 -6.46 -70.48
C THR A 519 -5.18 -5.37 -71.37
N ALA A 520 -5.08 -4.10 -70.95
CA ALA A 520 -5.57 -2.96 -71.74
C ALA A 520 -4.80 -2.79 -73.06
N ASN A 521 -3.48 -2.95 -73.02
CA ASN A 521 -2.64 -2.96 -74.21
C ASN A 521 -3.02 -4.12 -75.12
N ALA A 522 -3.15 -5.35 -74.60
CA ALA A 522 -3.57 -6.50 -75.40
C ALA A 522 -4.94 -6.30 -76.06
N TYR A 523 -5.91 -5.70 -75.35
CA TYR A 523 -7.20 -5.33 -75.93
C TYR A 523 -7.05 -4.28 -77.04
N THR A 524 -6.31 -3.21 -76.78
CA THR A 524 -6.07 -2.12 -77.75
C THR A 524 -5.35 -2.64 -78.99
N ASP A 525 -4.32 -3.47 -78.81
CA ASP A 525 -3.56 -4.11 -79.86
C ASP A 525 -4.45 -5.05 -80.68
N THR A 526 -5.35 -5.79 -80.05
CA THR A 526 -6.33 -6.64 -80.76
C THR A 526 -7.28 -5.80 -81.61
N VAL A 527 -7.83 -4.74 -81.06
CA VAL A 527 -8.72 -3.82 -81.79
C VAL A 527 -7.98 -3.15 -82.94
N ALA A 528 -6.74 -2.70 -82.74
CA ALA A 528 -5.90 -2.12 -83.78
C ALA A 528 -5.57 -3.15 -84.87
N ALA A 529 -5.16 -4.36 -84.50
CA ALA A 529 -4.81 -5.43 -85.43
C ALA A 529 -6.00 -5.90 -86.27
N GLN A 530 -7.21 -5.90 -85.72
CA GLN A 530 -8.42 -6.25 -86.47
C GLN A 530 -8.96 -5.06 -87.27
N GLY A 531 -9.03 -3.86 -86.68
CA GLY A 531 -9.66 -2.70 -87.29
C GLY A 531 -8.85 -2.07 -88.42
N LEU A 532 -7.51 -2.00 -88.30
CA LEU A 532 -6.66 -1.34 -89.29
C LEU A 532 -6.66 -2.06 -90.67
N PRO A 533 -6.60 -3.40 -90.77
CA PRO A 533 -6.68 -4.10 -92.05
C PRO A 533 -8.04 -3.98 -92.73
N PHE A 534 -9.15 -4.04 -91.98
CA PHE A 534 -10.49 -3.82 -92.55
C PHE A 534 -10.66 -2.39 -93.05
N GLY A 535 -10.22 -1.41 -92.25
CA GLY A 535 -10.18 -0.01 -92.66
C GLY A 535 -9.38 0.19 -93.94
N LYS A 536 -8.16 -0.36 -94.00
CA LYS A 536 -7.29 -0.32 -95.18
C LYS A 536 -7.91 -1.02 -96.39
N ALA A 537 -8.50 -2.20 -96.22
CA ALA A 537 -9.15 -2.92 -97.31
C ALA A 537 -10.37 -2.15 -97.86
N TYR A 538 -11.13 -1.47 -97.00
CA TYR A 538 -12.25 -0.63 -97.42
C TYR A 538 -11.77 0.58 -98.23
N THR A 539 -10.72 1.29 -97.80
CA THR A 539 -10.12 2.39 -98.57
C THR A 539 -9.47 1.90 -99.86
N ASP A 540 -8.72 0.79 -99.84
CA ASP A 540 -8.09 0.20 -101.03
C ASP A 540 -9.14 -0.22 -102.06
N LEU A 541 -10.25 -0.84 -101.63
CA LEU A 541 -11.36 -1.22 -102.50
C LEU A 541 -12.06 0.00 -103.09
N THR A 542 -12.25 1.06 -102.30
CA THR A 542 -12.85 2.31 -102.76
C THR A 542 -11.94 3.01 -103.77
N ALA A 543 -10.62 3.04 -103.52
CA ALA A 543 -9.63 3.55 -104.46
C ALA A 543 -9.60 2.73 -105.76
N ALA A 544 -9.65 1.40 -105.69
CA ALA A 544 -9.70 0.52 -106.86
C ALA A 544 -10.99 0.72 -107.68
N ARG A 545 -12.15 0.87 -107.03
CA ARG A 545 -13.42 1.20 -107.72
C ARG A 545 -13.33 2.55 -108.43
N LEU A 546 -12.76 3.56 -107.79
CA LEU A 546 -12.57 4.88 -108.38
C LEU A 546 -11.61 4.82 -109.58
N GLN A 547 -10.52 4.06 -109.47
CA GLN A 547 -9.57 3.82 -110.57
C GLN A 547 -10.27 3.20 -111.79
N ASN A 548 -11.05 2.13 -111.58
CA ASN A 548 -11.81 1.47 -112.66
C ASN A 548 -12.83 2.42 -113.31
N GLN A 549 -13.52 3.25 -112.53
CA GLN A 549 -14.44 4.26 -113.06
C GLN A 549 -13.71 5.31 -113.91
N MET A 550 -12.50 5.74 -113.50
CA MET A 550 -11.69 6.68 -114.29
C MET A 550 -11.16 6.07 -115.59
N ASP A 551 -10.73 4.81 -115.57
CA ASP A 551 -10.26 4.10 -116.76
C ASP A 551 -11.40 3.85 -117.75
N GLU A 552 -12.58 3.46 -117.27
CA GLU A 552 -13.77 3.28 -118.12
C GLU A 552 -14.25 4.61 -118.71
N ASN A 553 -14.24 5.69 -117.92
CA ASN A 553 -14.58 7.03 -118.42
C ASN A 553 -13.57 7.52 -119.47
N SER A 554 -12.27 7.27 -119.25
CA SER A 554 -11.22 7.59 -120.23
C SER A 554 -11.42 6.80 -121.52
N ARG A 555 -11.74 5.51 -121.42
CA ARG A 555 -12.04 4.65 -122.57
C ARG A 555 -13.25 5.14 -123.36
N ARG A 556 -14.36 5.47 -122.69
CA ARG A 556 -15.56 6.04 -123.32
C ARG A 556 -15.28 7.38 -123.99
N ALA A 557 -14.44 8.23 -123.39
CA ALA A 557 -14.03 9.49 -123.99
C ALA A 557 -13.18 9.26 -125.26
N PHE A 558 -12.19 8.35 -125.22
CA PHE A 558 -11.35 8.04 -126.38
C PHE A 558 -12.14 7.42 -127.53
N ALA A 559 -13.04 6.49 -127.23
CA ALA A 559 -13.92 5.87 -128.20
C ALA A 559 -14.97 6.86 -128.76
N GLY A 560 -15.40 7.86 -127.99
CA GLY A 560 -16.19 9.00 -128.48
C GLY A 560 -15.42 9.87 -129.47
N ILE A 561 -14.16 10.20 -129.19
CA ILE A 561 -13.28 10.95 -130.09
C ILE A 561 -13.01 10.16 -131.37
N ALA A 562 -12.73 8.86 -131.27
CA ALA A 562 -12.59 7.97 -132.43
C ALA A 562 -13.89 7.96 -133.26
N GLY A 563 -15.05 7.94 -132.61
CA GLY A 563 -16.37 8.04 -133.26
C GLY A 563 -16.56 9.31 -134.08
N VAL A 564 -16.09 10.45 -133.59
CA VAL A 564 -16.10 11.72 -134.34
C VAL A 564 -15.08 11.69 -135.47
N ALA A 565 -13.86 11.18 -135.24
CA ALA A 565 -12.80 11.08 -136.24
C ALA A 565 -13.18 10.16 -137.41
N ALA A 566 -14.03 9.15 -137.18
CA ALA A 566 -14.52 8.23 -138.20
C ALA A 566 -15.58 8.86 -139.13
N MET A 567 -16.17 10.00 -138.76
CA MET A 567 -17.20 10.67 -139.56
C MET A 567 -16.57 11.51 -140.68
N GLU A 568 -16.20 10.85 -141.76
CA GLU A 568 -15.70 11.50 -142.97
C GLU A 568 -16.80 12.36 -143.63
N ALA A 569 -16.44 13.48 -144.24
CA ALA A 569 -17.41 14.35 -144.90
C ALA A 569 -17.77 13.80 -146.30
N ALA A 570 -19.05 13.45 -146.52
CA ALA A 570 -19.50 13.00 -147.82
C ALA A 570 -19.29 14.07 -148.93
N PRO A 571 -18.86 13.68 -150.15
CA PRO A 571 -18.50 14.60 -151.23
C PRO A 571 -19.65 15.53 -151.63
N LEU A 572 -19.36 16.80 -151.95
CA LEU A 572 -20.38 17.75 -152.39
C LEU A 572 -20.66 17.56 -153.89
N VAL A 573 -21.81 16.97 -154.22
CA VAL A 573 -22.25 16.76 -155.61
C VAL A 573 -23.64 17.38 -155.81
N PRO A 574 -23.79 18.44 -156.63
CA PRO A 574 -25.06 19.13 -156.84
C PRO A 574 -26.18 18.19 -157.29
N GLY A 575 -27.37 18.36 -156.71
CA GLY A 575 -28.55 17.58 -157.06
C GLY A 575 -28.54 16.11 -156.63
N LYS A 576 -27.48 15.59 -155.99
CA LYS A 576 -27.40 14.19 -155.51
C LYS A 576 -27.33 14.05 -153.98
N VAL A 577 -27.60 12.83 -153.50
CA VAL A 577 -27.22 12.37 -152.15
C VAL A 577 -25.89 11.64 -152.28
N SER A 578 -24.91 12.04 -151.48
CA SER A 578 -23.59 11.40 -151.40
C SER A 578 -23.41 10.74 -150.03
N TYR A 579 -22.57 9.72 -149.99
CA TYR A 579 -22.21 9.03 -148.75
C TYR A 579 -20.69 8.99 -148.59
N ALA A 580 -20.22 8.96 -147.35
CA ALA A 580 -18.84 8.61 -147.02
C ALA A 580 -18.85 7.68 -145.81
N VAL A 581 -17.91 6.74 -145.80
CA VAL A 581 -17.68 5.84 -144.66
C VAL A 581 -16.21 5.96 -144.30
N GLY A 582 -15.94 6.35 -143.05
CA GLY A 582 -14.61 6.50 -142.49
C GLY A 582 -14.39 5.55 -141.32
N LEU A 583 -13.12 5.29 -141.06
CA LEU A 583 -12.65 4.55 -139.88
C LEU A 583 -11.83 5.51 -139.04
N GLY A 584 -12.18 5.66 -137.78
CA GLY A 584 -11.49 6.52 -136.82
C GLY A 584 -10.74 5.68 -135.80
N ASN A 585 -9.51 6.05 -135.50
CA ASN A 585 -8.70 5.39 -134.48
C ASN A 585 -8.08 6.44 -133.56
N PHE A 586 -8.25 6.31 -132.25
CA PHE A 586 -7.64 7.20 -131.27
C PHE A 586 -7.32 6.46 -129.97
N ARG A 587 -6.03 6.44 -129.59
CA ARG A 587 -5.51 5.81 -128.36
C ARG A 587 -6.12 4.42 -128.07
N SER A 588 -5.93 3.51 -129.02
CA SER A 588 -6.37 2.10 -128.98
C SER A 588 -7.89 1.86 -129.04
N GLU A 589 -8.71 2.90 -129.20
CA GLU A 589 -10.13 2.77 -129.50
C GLU A 589 -10.41 3.03 -130.98
N SER A 590 -11.22 2.17 -131.58
CA SER A 590 -11.60 2.23 -132.99
C SER A 590 -13.09 2.49 -133.14
N ALA A 591 -13.46 3.23 -134.18
CA ALA A 591 -14.84 3.54 -134.51
C ALA A 591 -15.07 3.55 -136.02
N MET A 592 -16.31 3.31 -136.43
CA MET A 592 -16.75 3.42 -137.81
C MET A 592 -17.75 4.57 -137.93
N GLY A 593 -17.57 5.44 -138.91
CA GLY A 593 -18.45 6.56 -139.14
C GLY A 593 -18.98 6.55 -140.56
N GLY A 594 -20.27 6.82 -140.70
CA GLY A 594 -20.91 7.03 -141.98
C GLY A 594 -21.51 8.42 -142.02
N SER A 595 -21.36 9.15 -143.11
CA SER A 595 -22.11 10.37 -143.35
C SER A 595 -22.90 10.28 -144.64
N LEU A 596 -24.10 10.84 -144.61
CA LEU A 596 -24.96 11.08 -145.76
C LEU A 596 -25.05 12.59 -145.93
N ARG A 597 -24.90 13.06 -147.15
CA ARG A 597 -25.02 14.48 -147.47
C ARG A 597 -25.97 14.68 -148.63
N ARG A 598 -26.90 15.60 -148.45
CA ARG A 598 -27.76 16.11 -149.53
C ARG A 598 -27.31 17.53 -149.87
N THR A 599 -26.93 17.74 -151.12
CA THR A 599 -26.61 19.07 -151.66
C THR A 599 -27.76 19.55 -152.54
N SER A 600 -28.08 20.84 -152.47
CA SER A 600 -29.08 21.51 -153.31
C SER A 600 -28.72 21.38 -154.79
N GLU A 601 -29.72 21.52 -155.67
CA GLU A 601 -29.56 21.33 -157.12
C GLU A 601 -28.64 22.37 -157.76
N ASP A 602 -28.55 23.56 -157.17
CA ASP A 602 -27.63 24.65 -157.54
C ASP A 602 -26.26 24.56 -156.84
N GLY A 603 -26.04 23.56 -155.98
CA GLY A 603 -24.77 23.34 -155.27
C GLY A 603 -24.50 24.29 -154.09
N ARG A 604 -25.38 25.25 -153.81
CA ARG A 604 -25.12 26.38 -152.88
C ARG A 604 -25.23 26.02 -151.40
N TYR A 605 -26.04 25.02 -151.04
CA TYR A 605 -26.19 24.57 -149.65
C TYR A 605 -26.30 23.06 -149.55
N SER A 606 -25.87 22.52 -148.42
CA SER A 606 -25.92 21.09 -148.16
C SER A 606 -26.13 20.79 -146.68
N VAL A 607 -26.85 19.69 -146.42
CA VAL A 607 -27.05 19.13 -145.09
C VAL A 607 -26.33 17.80 -145.02
N THR A 608 -25.49 17.63 -144.01
CA THR A 608 -24.75 16.39 -143.74
C THR A 608 -25.22 15.81 -142.42
N LEU A 609 -25.60 14.54 -142.45
CA LEU A 609 -25.88 13.73 -141.27
C LEU A 609 -24.77 12.69 -141.15
N GLY A 610 -23.99 12.75 -140.06
CA GLY A 610 -22.97 11.78 -139.71
C GLY A 610 -23.38 10.95 -138.50
N VAL A 611 -23.09 9.66 -138.52
CA VAL A 611 -23.20 8.77 -137.37
C VAL A 611 -21.90 8.01 -137.23
N GLY A 612 -21.34 7.99 -136.03
CA GLY A 612 -20.11 7.33 -135.67
C GLY A 612 -20.41 6.34 -134.56
N VAL A 613 -20.08 5.08 -134.77
CA VAL A 613 -20.29 4.01 -133.80
C VAL A 613 -18.95 3.47 -133.35
N SER A 614 -18.77 3.38 -132.04
CA SER A 614 -17.59 2.80 -131.41
C SER A 614 -17.99 1.78 -130.36
N SER A 615 -17.00 1.08 -129.82
CA SER A 615 -17.13 0.15 -128.70
C SER A 615 -17.83 0.76 -127.46
N SER A 616 -17.85 2.09 -127.33
CA SER A 616 -18.42 2.80 -126.18
C SER A 616 -19.77 3.46 -126.43
N GLY A 617 -20.33 3.37 -127.65
CA GLY A 617 -21.62 3.97 -128.01
C GLY A 617 -21.63 4.64 -129.38
N ALA A 618 -22.71 5.37 -129.67
CA ALA A 618 -22.88 6.10 -130.92
C ALA A 618 -22.80 7.62 -130.68
N VAL A 619 -22.09 8.30 -131.57
CA VAL A 619 -22.11 9.76 -131.70
C VAL A 619 -22.85 10.10 -132.99
N SER A 620 -23.65 11.17 -132.99
CA SER A 620 -24.28 11.71 -134.19
C SER A 620 -23.83 13.14 -134.41
N ARG A 621 -23.66 13.51 -135.67
CA ARG A 621 -23.31 14.85 -136.13
C ARG A 621 -24.35 15.31 -137.15
N VAL A 622 -24.84 16.53 -137.01
CA VAL A 622 -25.60 17.22 -138.06
C VAL A 622 -24.81 18.47 -138.41
N ALA A 623 -24.56 18.70 -139.70
CA ALA A 623 -23.84 19.87 -140.17
C ALA A 623 -24.54 20.48 -141.38
N PHE A 624 -24.66 21.82 -141.37
CA PHE A 624 -25.13 22.62 -142.49
C PHE A 624 -23.92 23.33 -143.08
N THR A 625 -23.70 23.20 -144.38
CA THR A 625 -22.56 23.85 -145.07
C THR A 625 -23.07 24.50 -146.35
N GLY A 626 -22.62 25.73 -146.60
CA GLY A 626 -22.95 26.53 -147.79
C GLY A 626 -21.83 27.51 -148.10
N VAL A 627 -21.87 28.11 -149.29
CA VAL A 627 -20.88 29.09 -149.77
C VAL A 627 -21.63 30.36 -150.19
N PHE A 628 -21.11 31.52 -149.79
CA PHE A 628 -21.57 32.84 -150.24
C PHE A 628 -20.53 33.43 -151.19
N ASP A 629 -20.97 34.29 -152.13
CA ASP A 629 -20.08 35.00 -153.06
C ASP A 629 -19.28 36.13 -152.37
#